data_AF-A0A519X4I6-F1
#
_entry.id   AF-A0A519X4I6-F1
#
_cell.length_a   1.000
_cell.length_b   1.000
_cell.length_c   1.000
_cell.angle_alpha   90.00
_cell.angle_beta   90.00
_cell.angle_gamma   90.00
#
_symmetry.space_group_name_H-M   'P 1'
#
loop_
_entity.id
_entity.type
_entity.pdbx_description
1 polymer ?
#
loop_
_entity_poly.entity_id
_entity_poly.type
_entity_poly.pdbx_seq_one_letter_code
_entity_poly.pdbx_strand_id
1 'polypeptide(L)' 'VKDYETAARSYNLNKTFDIISLLREYDLKSKGVDSSGNTTDGELLKELMFKMLH' A
#
# COMPACT_ATOMS: atom_id res chain seq x y z
N VAL A 1 -11.15 -18.61 7.85
CA VAL A 1 -12.03 -18.41 6.66
C VAL A 1 -12.87 -17.15 6.80
N LYS A 2 -13.62 -16.99 7.91
CA LYS A 2 -14.48 -15.83 8.19
C LYS A 2 -13.83 -14.45 7.95
N ASP A 3 -12.57 -14.26 8.35
CA ASP A 3 -11.87 -12.97 8.18
C ASP A 3 -11.59 -12.65 6.71
N TYR A 4 -11.26 -13.68 5.91
CA TYR A 4 -11.07 -13.53 4.46
C TYR A 4 -12.39 -13.23 3.74
N GLU A 5 -13.48 -13.88 4.14
CA GLU A 5 -14.82 -13.59 3.59
C GLU A 5 -15.27 -12.17 3.91
N THR A 6 -14.97 -11.70 5.13
CA THR A 6 -15.26 -10.32 5.55
C THR A 6 -14.41 -9.33 4.76
N ALA A 7 -13.11 -9.60 4.60
CA ALA A 7 -12.21 -8.77 3.81
C ALA A 7 -12.63 -8.72 2.33
N ALA A 8 -13.02 -9.84 1.73
CA ALA A 8 -13.46 -9.91 0.34
C ALA A 8 -14.71 -9.06 0.04
N ARG A 9 -15.54 -8.77 1.06
CA ARG A 9 -16.68 -7.84 0.93
C ARG A 9 -16.25 -6.38 0.91
N SER A 10 -15.14 -6.03 1.56
CA SER A 10 -14.62 -4.66 1.66
C SER A 10 -13.56 -4.32 0.62
N TYR A 11 -12.88 -5.34 0.07
CA TYR A 11 -11.84 -5.21 -0.94
C TYR A 11 -12.25 -6.01 -2.17
N ASN A 12 -12.89 -5.33 -3.13
CA ASN A 12 -13.19 -5.92 -4.43
C ASN A 12 -11.89 -6.17 -5.22
N LEU A 13 -12.00 -6.94 -6.31
CA LEU A 13 -10.88 -7.34 -7.15
C LEU A 13 -9.99 -6.17 -7.59
N ASN A 14 -10.59 -5.07 -8.06
CA ASN A 14 -9.86 -3.90 -8.53
C ASN A 14 -9.08 -3.24 -7.39
N LYS A 15 -9.74 -2.99 -6.25
CA LYS A 15 -9.10 -2.40 -5.07
C LYS A 15 -7.95 -3.27 -4.57
N THR A 16 -8.10 -4.60 -4.61
CA THR A 16 -7.01 -5.52 -4.25
C THR A 16 -5.81 -5.37 -5.18
N PHE A 17 -6.02 -5.29 -6.50
CA PHE A 17 -4.93 -5.08 -7.46
C PHE A 17 -4.24 -3.72 -7.29
N ASP A 18 -5.01 -2.67 -6.99
CA ASP A 18 -4.47 -1.34 -6.72
C ASP A 18 -3.58 -1.36 -5.47
N ILE A 19 -4.04 -1.99 -4.39
CA ILE A 19 -3.27 -2.15 -3.15
C ILE A 19 -1.98 -2.95 -3.39
N ILE A 20 -2.02 -4.04 -4.16
CA ILE A 20 -0.83 -4.82 -4.51
C ILE A 20 0.17 -3.97 -5.32
N SER A 21 -0.33 -3.13 -6.22
CA SER A 21 0.51 -2.23 -7.03
C SER A 21 1.17 -1.16 -6.17
N LEU A 22 0.43 -0.56 -5.23
CA LEU A 22 0.96 0.38 -4.24
C LEU A 22 2.02 -0.27 -3.35
N LEU A 23 1.80 -1.50 -2.88
CA LEU A 23 2.79 -2.22 -2.08
C LEU A 23 4.13 -2.37 -2.83
N ARG A 24 4.08 -2.68 -4.13
CA ARG A 24 5.28 -2.81 -4.96
C ARG A 24 6.01 -1.47 -5.12
N GLU A 25 5.27 -0.39 -5.34
CA GLU A 25 5.84 0.96 -5.47
C GLU A 25 6.55 1.38 -4.17
N TYR A 26 5.92 1.16 -3.02
CA TYR A 26 6.47 1.59 -1.73
C TYR A 26 7.61 0.69 -1.23
N ASP A 27 7.65 -0.58 -1.63
CA ASP A 27 8.81 -1.45 -1.42
C ASP A 27 10.05 -0.96 -2.18
N LEU A 28 9.89 -0.39 -3.37
CA LEU A 28 10.99 0.24 -4.11
C LEU A 28 11.43 1.56 -3.44
N LYS A 29 10.46 2.40 -3.03
CA LYS A 29 10.74 3.68 -2.35
C LYS A 29 11.47 3.49 -1.02
N SER A 30 11.09 2.50 -0.20
CA SER A 30 11.78 2.21 1.06
C SER A 30 13.21 1.70 0.87
N LYS A 31 13.50 1.12 -0.30
CA LYS A 31 14.86 0.73 -0.72
C LYS A 31 15.66 1.89 -1.32
N GLY A 32 15.10 3.11 -1.35
CA GLY A 32 15.75 4.30 -1.87
C GLY A 32 15.66 4.47 -3.39
N VAL A 33 14.88 3.63 -4.09
CA VAL A 33 14.62 3.78 -5.52
C VAL A 33 13.56 4.86 -5.72
N ASP A 34 13.84 5.86 -6.56
CA ASP A 34 12.98 7.01 -6.84
C ASP A 34 12.60 7.87 -5.60
N SER A 35 13.25 7.65 -4.47
CA SER A 35 13.09 8.47 -3.26
C SER A 35 14.03 9.67 -3.33
N SER A 36 13.48 10.89 -3.36
CA SER A 36 14.24 12.07 -2.99
C SER A 36 14.70 11.87 -1.55
N GLY A 37 16.01 11.81 -1.27
CA GLY A 37 16.63 11.30 -0.03
C GLY A 37 16.28 11.99 1.30
N ASN A 38 15.15 12.69 1.38
CA ASN A 38 14.60 13.37 2.54
C ASN A 38 13.33 12.69 3.09
N THR A 39 12.85 11.58 2.51
CA THR A 39 11.65 10.87 3.00
C THR A 39 12.03 9.67 3.87
N THR A 40 11.46 9.60 5.06
CA THR A 40 11.67 8.51 6.02
C THR A 40 10.71 7.33 5.77
N ASP A 41 11.08 6.13 6.21
CA ASP A 41 10.21 4.95 6.13
C ASP A 41 8.85 5.16 6.81
N GLY A 42 8.82 5.92 7.91
CA GLY A 42 7.59 6.25 8.61
C GLY A 42 6.65 7.14 7.78
N GLU A 43 7.20 8.09 7.03
CA GLU A 43 6.42 8.94 6.12
C GLU A 43 5.90 8.16 4.92
N LEU A 44 6.72 7.28 4.35
CA LEU A 44 6.31 6.36 3.28
C LEU A 44 5.15 5.47 3.73
N LEU A 45 5.24 4.88 4.92
CA LEU A 45 4.16 4.04 5.46
C LEU A 45 2.88 4.84 5.68
N LYS A 46 2.98 6.07 6.18
CA LYS A 46 1.82 6.93 6.41
C LYS A 46 1.11 7.29 5.10
N GLU A 47 1.88 7.61 4.06
CA GLU A 47 1.32 7.91 2.74
C GLU A 47 0.69 6.67 2.08
N LEU A 48 1.35 5.52 2.16
CA LEU A 48 0.84 4.24 1.68
C LEU A 48 -0.52 3.91 2.31
N MET A 49 -0.62 4.01 3.64
CA MET A 49 -1.86 3.78 4.37
C MET A 49 -2.97 4.73 3.93
N PHE A 50 -2.66 6.01 3.70
CA PHE A 50 -3.64 6.97 3.21
C PHE A 50 -4.19 6.57 1.83
N LYS A 51 -3.30 6.20 0.89
CA LYS A 51 -3.65 5.76 -0.48
C LYS A 51 -4.41 4.44 -0.54
N MET A 52 -4.24 3.54 0.43
CA MET A 52 -5.00 2.28 0.49
C MET A 52 -6.44 2.49 1.00
N LEU A 53 -6.63 3.48 1.87
CA LEU A 53 -7.89 3.72 2.57
C LEU A 53 -8.83 4.69 1.82
N HIS A 54 -8.29 5.61 1.02
CA HIS A 54 -9.02 6.63 0.25
C HIS A 54 -8.85 6.40 -1.24
#